data_AF-A0A8H3AWY6-F1
#
_entry.id   AF-A0A8H3AWY6-F1
#
_cell.length_a   1.000
_cell.length_b   1.000
_cell.length_c   1.000
_cell.angle_alpha   90.00
_cell.angle_beta   90.00
_cell.angle_gamma   90.00
#
_symmetry.space_group_name_H-M   'P 1'
#
loop_
_entity.id
_entity.type
_entity.pdbx_description
1 polymer ?
#
loop_
_entity_poly.entity_id
_entity_poly.type
_entity_poly.pdbx_seq_one_letter_code
_entity_poly.pdbx_strand_id
1 'polypeptide(L)'
;MPSYPYPLIPTPPGDWKNNIYDMHAIRMAAIHNIFIRALNSVFCHAPNVGPNEVPAFMKYCIAIADTLHEHHTIEETTIFPALEAKLGKGAMDGNVGQHDEFMPKFNKWAELCKKIAAKEAEYNATDFLGLFRTSTDMLYSHFIDEILTMESSTLKKYFSEAELQEIENKIDKKAQEIALLWNTPLILVNSDLSFNSWFPPIPAPITFVARHVLMNFMGDMWNYGQCDKYMRLKDEFKQMYGL
;
A
#
# COMPACT_ATOMS: atom_id res chain seq x y z
N MET A 1 5.91 15.71 -19.68
CA MET A 1 4.89 15.03 -18.85
C MET A 1 5.32 15.17 -17.41
N PRO A 2 4.43 15.39 -16.43
CA PRO A 2 4.85 15.30 -15.03
C PRO A 2 5.40 13.89 -14.82
N SER A 3 6.68 13.77 -14.50
CA SER A 3 7.25 12.51 -14.03
C SER A 3 6.82 12.35 -12.58
N TYR A 4 5.79 11.56 -12.34
CA TYR A 4 5.44 11.14 -10.98
C TYR A 4 6.61 10.34 -10.41
N PRO A 5 6.92 10.49 -9.12
CA PRO A 5 8.22 10.07 -8.61
C PRO A 5 8.40 8.55 -8.66
N TYR A 6 7.32 7.77 -8.57
CA TYR A 6 7.40 6.31 -8.42
C TYR A 6 6.66 5.58 -9.54
N PRO A 7 7.36 4.87 -10.43
CA PRO A 7 6.71 4.03 -11.42
C PRO A 7 6.13 2.77 -10.77
N LEU A 8 5.05 2.24 -11.35
CA LEU A 8 4.48 0.97 -10.91
C LEU A 8 5.47 -0.17 -11.11
N ILE A 9 5.45 -1.11 -10.17
CA ILE A 9 6.21 -2.35 -10.24
C ILE A 9 5.53 -3.25 -11.28
N PRO A 10 6.24 -3.73 -12.32
CA PRO A 10 5.70 -4.71 -13.25
C PRO A 10 5.25 -5.98 -12.51
N THR A 11 4.17 -6.60 -12.96
CA THR A 11 3.75 -7.89 -12.40
C THR A 11 4.87 -8.92 -12.58
N PRO A 12 5.38 -9.53 -11.50
CA PRO A 12 6.35 -10.62 -11.60
C PRO A 12 5.83 -11.75 -12.50
N PRO A 13 6.72 -12.48 -13.21
CA PRO A 13 6.31 -13.56 -14.10
C PRO A 13 5.76 -14.75 -13.31
N GLY A 14 4.76 -15.43 -13.87
CA GLY A 14 4.22 -16.68 -13.31
C GLY A 14 2.70 -16.76 -13.36
N ASP A 15 2.15 -17.74 -12.66
CA ASP A 15 0.70 -17.98 -12.55
C ASP A 15 0.21 -17.78 -11.12
N TRP A 16 -0.25 -16.57 -10.81
CA TRP A 16 -0.80 -16.23 -9.49
C TRP A 16 -2.01 -17.08 -9.10
N LYS A 17 -2.73 -17.67 -10.07
CA LYS A 17 -3.99 -18.37 -9.83
C LYS A 17 -3.76 -19.84 -9.50
N ASN A 18 -2.82 -20.49 -10.19
CA ASN A 18 -2.63 -21.94 -10.08
C ASN A 18 -1.26 -22.35 -9.54
N ASN A 19 -0.36 -21.40 -9.25
CA ASN A 19 0.97 -21.70 -8.72
C ASN A 19 1.27 -20.84 -7.49
N ILE A 20 1.20 -21.45 -6.31
CA ILE A 20 1.42 -20.77 -5.03
C ILE A 20 2.83 -20.16 -4.91
N TYR A 21 3.85 -20.77 -5.51
CA TYR A 21 5.21 -20.23 -5.48
C TYR A 21 5.34 -18.91 -6.25
N ASP A 22 4.59 -18.76 -7.35
CA ASP A 22 4.61 -17.53 -8.14
C ASP A 22 3.72 -16.46 -7.50
N MET A 23 2.64 -16.89 -6.85
CA MET A 23 1.62 -16.02 -6.25
C MET A 23 2.20 -15.04 -5.22
N HIS A 24 3.13 -15.45 -4.36
CA HIS A 24 3.66 -14.59 -3.29
C HIS A 24 4.28 -13.28 -3.81
N ALA A 25 5.27 -13.39 -4.70
CA ALA A 25 5.91 -12.21 -5.31
C ALA A 25 4.89 -11.37 -6.10
N ILE A 26 3.99 -12.03 -6.85
CA ILE A 26 2.96 -11.35 -7.65
C ILE A 26 2.00 -10.55 -6.76
N ARG A 27 1.57 -11.12 -5.63
CA ARG A 27 0.69 -10.45 -4.68
C ARG A 27 1.39 -9.32 -3.95
N MET A 28 2.66 -9.50 -3.58
CA MET A 28 3.43 -8.43 -2.93
C MET A 28 3.57 -7.22 -3.87
N ALA A 29 3.92 -7.45 -5.13
CA ALA A 29 3.93 -6.39 -6.15
C ALA A 29 2.55 -5.72 -6.33
N ALA A 30 1.46 -6.50 -6.22
CA ALA A 30 0.11 -5.97 -6.37
C ALA A 30 -0.28 -5.02 -5.22
N ILE A 31 -0.02 -5.38 -3.96
CA ILE A 31 -0.29 -4.50 -2.80
C ILE A 31 0.65 -3.29 -2.79
N HIS A 32 1.93 -3.44 -3.14
CA HIS A 32 2.87 -2.33 -3.27
C HIS A 32 2.43 -1.32 -4.33
N ASN A 33 1.85 -1.78 -5.44
CA ASN A 33 1.30 -0.89 -6.45
C ASN A 33 0.10 -0.07 -5.96
N ILE A 34 -0.69 -0.57 -5.00
CA ILE A 34 -1.75 0.23 -4.34
C ILE A 34 -1.11 1.37 -3.54
N PHE A 35 -0.07 1.08 -2.77
CA PHE A 35 0.67 2.11 -2.04
C PHE A 35 1.33 3.10 -2.98
N ILE A 36 2.04 2.67 -4.01
CA ILE A 36 2.66 3.55 -5.02
C ILE A 36 1.63 4.52 -5.62
N ARG A 37 0.44 4.03 -5.97
CA ARG A 37 -0.65 4.89 -6.47
C ARG A 37 -1.09 5.91 -5.42
N ALA A 38 -1.25 5.48 -4.17
CA ALA A 38 -1.61 6.37 -3.07
C ALA A 38 -0.53 7.45 -2.83
N LEU A 39 0.75 7.08 -2.83
CA LEU A 39 1.87 8.03 -2.70
C LEU A 39 1.89 9.02 -3.87
N ASN A 40 1.79 8.53 -5.11
CA ASN A 40 1.74 9.37 -6.30
C ASN A 40 0.53 10.32 -6.29
N SER A 41 -0.62 9.90 -5.75
CA SER A 41 -1.79 10.76 -5.64
C SER A 41 -1.57 11.91 -4.66
N VAL A 42 -0.82 11.69 -3.56
CA VAL A 42 -0.40 12.75 -2.63
C VAL A 42 0.45 13.80 -3.36
N PHE A 43 1.44 13.39 -4.16
CA PHE A 43 2.25 14.33 -4.95
C PHE A 43 1.43 15.11 -5.98
N CYS A 44 0.42 14.48 -6.57
CA CYS A 44 -0.46 15.10 -7.56
C CYS A 44 -1.40 16.14 -6.94
N HIS A 45 -2.01 15.81 -5.81
CA HIS A 45 -3.04 16.64 -5.20
C HIS A 45 -2.48 17.74 -4.30
N ALA A 46 -1.41 17.47 -3.55
CA ALA A 46 -0.92 18.39 -2.52
C ALA A 46 -0.76 19.85 -2.99
N PRO A 47 -0.20 20.16 -4.17
CA PRO A 47 -0.04 21.55 -4.63
C PRO A 47 -1.37 22.28 -4.94
N ASN A 48 -2.45 21.53 -5.15
CA ASN A 48 -3.73 22.01 -5.67
C ASN A 48 -4.86 22.01 -4.63
N VAL A 49 -4.60 21.54 -3.41
CA VAL A 49 -5.61 21.47 -2.32
C VAL A 49 -5.86 22.86 -1.76
N GLY A 50 -7.09 23.36 -1.89
CA GLY A 50 -7.53 24.61 -1.31
C GLY A 50 -7.81 24.52 0.20
N PRO A 51 -7.92 25.64 0.93
CA PRO A 51 -8.09 25.65 2.39
C PRO A 51 -9.27 24.81 2.92
N ASN A 52 -10.38 24.78 2.18
CA ASN A 52 -11.58 24.01 2.56
C ASN A 52 -11.42 22.50 2.33
N GLU A 53 -10.47 22.10 1.50
CA GLU A 53 -10.20 20.72 1.09
C GLU A 53 -9.13 20.06 1.98
N VAL A 54 -8.27 20.87 2.63
CA VAL A 54 -7.19 20.41 3.53
C VAL A 54 -7.67 19.35 4.53
N PRO A 55 -8.79 19.50 5.27
CA PRO A 55 -9.18 18.51 6.26
C PRO A 55 -9.47 17.13 5.65
N ALA A 56 -10.10 17.08 4.48
CA ALA A 56 -10.39 15.83 3.78
C ALA A 56 -9.10 15.20 3.23
N PHE A 57 -8.22 16.02 2.66
CA PHE A 57 -6.92 15.57 2.16
C PHE A 57 -6.03 15.01 3.27
N MET A 58 -5.98 15.66 4.45
CA MET A 58 -5.21 15.15 5.58
C MET A 58 -5.75 13.83 6.11
N LYS A 59 -7.08 13.64 6.16
CA LYS A 59 -7.67 12.34 6.53
C LYS A 59 -7.27 11.24 5.54
N TYR A 60 -7.23 11.54 4.25
CA TYR A 60 -6.75 10.60 3.23
C TYR A 60 -5.28 10.23 3.46
N CYS A 61 -4.44 11.22 3.74
CA CYS A 61 -3.02 11.01 4.04
C CYS A 61 -2.80 10.19 5.32
N ILE A 62 -3.61 10.41 6.36
CA ILE A 62 -3.59 9.60 7.59
C ILE A 62 -3.99 8.16 7.28
N ALA A 63 -5.02 7.94 6.47
CA ALA A 63 -5.44 6.60 6.07
C ALA A 63 -4.33 5.84 5.32
N ILE A 64 -3.55 6.53 4.47
CA ILE A 64 -2.34 5.94 3.84
C ILE A 64 -1.39 5.44 4.91
N ALA A 65 -1.11 6.26 5.92
CA ALA A 65 -0.15 5.88 6.94
C ALA A 65 -0.63 4.72 7.82
N ASP A 66 -1.89 4.75 8.25
CA ASP A 66 -2.47 3.67 9.05
C ASP A 66 -2.48 2.36 8.27
N THR A 67 -2.84 2.39 6.98
CA THR A 67 -2.86 1.18 6.13
C THR A 67 -1.46 0.64 5.87
N LEU A 68 -0.46 1.50 5.70
CA LEU A 68 0.94 1.07 5.54
C LEU A 68 1.49 0.44 6.83
N HIS A 69 1.08 0.95 8.01
CA HIS A 69 1.44 0.31 9.28
C HIS A 69 0.82 -1.06 9.43
N GLU A 70 -0.44 -1.24 9.05
CA GLU A 70 -1.10 -2.55 9.05
C GLU A 70 -0.37 -3.54 8.14
N HIS A 71 0.00 -3.10 6.93
CA HIS A 71 0.77 -3.89 5.97
C HIS A 71 2.11 -4.37 6.54
N HIS A 72 2.97 -3.46 7.01
CA HIS A 72 4.27 -3.84 7.59
C HIS A 72 4.13 -4.62 8.91
N THR A 73 3.05 -4.41 9.66
CA THR A 73 2.76 -5.23 10.86
C THR A 73 2.49 -6.69 10.47
N ILE A 74 1.77 -6.95 9.37
CA ILE A 74 1.54 -8.31 8.89
C ILE A 74 2.87 -8.94 8.48
N GLU A 75 3.72 -8.19 7.77
CA GLU A 75 5.04 -8.65 7.37
C GLU A 75 5.90 -9.07 8.56
N GLU A 76 6.15 -8.15 9.49
CA GLU A 76 7.07 -8.38 10.61
C GLU A 76 6.55 -9.40 11.63
N THR A 77 5.23 -9.53 11.77
CA THR A 77 4.64 -10.47 12.75
C THR A 77 4.29 -11.83 12.16
N THR A 78 4.23 -11.96 10.83
CA THR A 78 3.75 -13.17 10.16
C THR A 78 4.66 -13.61 9.00
N ILE A 79 4.89 -12.75 8.01
CA ILE A 79 5.59 -13.13 6.77
C ILE A 79 7.09 -13.32 7.02
N PHE A 80 7.77 -12.30 7.57
CA PHE A 80 9.21 -12.34 7.79
C PHE A 80 9.62 -13.47 8.73
N PRO A 81 8.95 -13.69 9.89
CA PRO A 81 9.28 -14.82 10.74
C PRO A 81 9.11 -16.18 10.04
N ALA A 82 8.10 -16.33 9.18
CA ALA A 82 7.87 -17.56 8.43
C ALA A 82 8.94 -17.79 7.36
N LEU A 83 9.39 -16.72 6.68
CA LEU A 83 10.50 -16.77 5.72
C LEU A 83 11.83 -17.10 6.41
N GLU A 84 12.17 -16.40 7.49
CA GLU A 84 13.41 -16.65 8.25
C GLU A 84 13.49 -18.07 8.82
N ALA A 85 12.36 -18.64 9.25
CA ALA A 85 12.32 -20.01 9.76
C ALA A 85 12.81 -21.07 8.75
N LYS A 86 12.76 -20.76 7.45
CA LYS A 86 13.21 -21.66 6.37
C LYS A 86 14.47 -21.20 5.66
N LEU A 87 14.61 -19.89 5.44
CA LEU A 87 15.74 -19.29 4.73
C LEU A 87 16.98 -19.13 5.63
N GLY A 88 16.78 -19.16 6.96
CA GLY A 88 17.81 -18.96 7.95
C GLY A 88 17.69 -17.60 8.64
N LYS A 89 18.28 -17.52 9.84
CA LYS A 89 18.28 -16.31 10.66
C LYS A 89 18.95 -15.15 9.91
N GLY A 90 18.29 -13.99 9.90
CA GLY A 90 18.77 -12.77 9.26
C GLY A 90 18.46 -12.70 7.76
N ALA A 91 17.72 -13.67 7.21
CA ALA A 91 17.31 -13.63 5.81
C ALA A 91 16.39 -12.42 5.51
N MET A 92 15.71 -11.89 6.53
CA MET A 92 14.82 -10.72 6.38
C MET A 92 15.37 -9.44 7.01
N ASP A 93 16.60 -9.44 7.55
CA ASP A 93 17.23 -8.26 8.19
C ASP A 93 17.31 -7.06 7.25
N GLY A 94 17.45 -7.29 5.93
CA GLY A 94 17.45 -6.21 4.93
C GLY A 94 16.12 -5.47 4.87
N ASN A 95 15.00 -6.20 4.83
CA ASN A 95 13.66 -5.61 4.78
C ASN A 95 13.31 -4.92 6.11
N VAL A 96 13.59 -5.58 7.24
CA VAL A 96 13.40 -4.99 8.58
C VAL A 96 14.25 -3.73 8.75
N GLY A 97 15.52 -3.76 8.32
CA GLY A 97 16.40 -2.59 8.38
C GLY A 97 15.90 -1.42 7.53
N GLN A 98 15.29 -1.69 6.38
CA GLN A 98 14.64 -0.66 5.57
C GLN A 98 13.43 -0.07 6.31
N HIS A 99 12.55 -0.90 6.90
CA HIS A 99 11.44 -0.42 7.73
C HIS A 99 11.92 0.51 8.85
N ASP A 100 12.92 0.07 9.60
CA ASP A 100 13.53 0.84 10.70
C ASP A 100 14.06 2.21 10.23
N GLU A 101 14.52 2.31 8.98
CA GLU A 101 15.05 3.55 8.45
C GLU A 101 13.97 4.53 7.95
N PHE A 102 12.97 4.07 7.18
CA PHE A 102 11.97 4.97 6.60
C PHE A 102 10.77 5.21 7.51
N MET A 103 10.33 4.23 8.32
CA MET A 103 9.11 4.34 9.12
C MET A 103 9.17 5.51 10.11
N PRO A 104 10.27 5.80 10.83
CA PRO A 104 10.32 6.95 11.72
C PRO A 104 10.15 8.30 11.00
N LYS A 105 10.65 8.40 9.76
CA LYS A 105 10.51 9.59 8.91
C LYS A 105 9.08 9.72 8.40
N PHE A 106 8.50 8.60 7.96
CA PHE A 106 7.12 8.51 7.50
C PHE A 106 6.11 8.85 8.62
N ASN A 107 6.40 8.42 9.85
CA ASN A 107 5.58 8.73 11.04
C ASN A 107 5.58 10.22 11.36
N LYS A 108 6.70 10.93 11.16
CA LYS A 108 6.73 12.39 11.30
C LYS A 108 5.79 13.08 10.31
N TRP A 109 5.72 12.56 9.07
CA TRP A 109 4.77 13.06 8.08
C TRP A 109 3.32 12.76 8.49
N ALA A 110 3.02 11.54 8.95
CA ALA A 110 1.69 11.19 9.45
C ALA A 110 1.25 12.06 10.64
N GLU A 111 2.17 12.36 11.57
CA GLU A 111 1.90 13.28 12.69
C GLU A 111 1.67 14.72 12.23
N LEU A 112 2.38 15.18 11.18
CA LEU A 112 2.08 16.48 10.56
C LEU A 112 0.66 16.48 9.98
N CYS A 113 0.25 15.41 9.27
CA CYS A 113 -1.13 15.28 8.76
C CYS A 113 -2.17 15.40 9.89
N LYS A 114 -1.94 14.74 11.03
CA LYS A 114 -2.82 14.81 12.21
C LYS A 114 -2.90 16.23 12.77
N LYS A 115 -1.77 16.91 12.93
CA LYS A 115 -1.72 18.31 13.41
C LYS A 115 -2.45 19.27 12.49
N ILE A 116 -2.27 19.14 11.17
CA ILE A 116 -2.96 19.97 10.19
C ILE A 116 -4.47 19.69 10.23
N ALA A 117 -4.89 18.42 10.30
CA ALA A 117 -6.30 18.06 10.44
C ALA A 117 -6.94 18.61 11.73
N ALA A 118 -6.16 18.67 12.82
CA ALA A 118 -6.56 19.25 14.10
C ALA A 118 -6.47 20.79 14.16
N LYS A 119 -6.00 21.44 13.08
CA LYS A 119 -5.73 22.90 13.01
C LYS A 119 -4.66 23.38 14.00
N GLU A 120 -3.74 22.51 14.37
CA GLU A 120 -2.58 22.80 15.22
C GLU A 120 -1.33 23.18 14.40
N ALA A 121 -1.39 22.99 13.08
CA ALA A 121 -0.36 23.38 12.12
C ALA A 121 -1.01 23.90 10.82
N GLU A 122 -0.35 24.81 10.13
CA GLU A 122 -0.78 25.30 8.83
C GLU A 122 -0.36 24.35 7.70
N TYR A 123 -1.21 24.23 6.68
CA TYR A 123 -0.89 23.45 5.48
C TYR A 123 -0.03 24.28 4.53
N ASN A 124 1.20 23.84 4.31
CA ASN A 124 2.06 24.32 3.24
C ASN A 124 2.46 23.13 2.36
N ALA A 125 2.04 23.15 1.08
CA ALA A 125 2.28 22.03 0.17
C ALA A 125 3.78 21.71 -0.03
N THR A 126 4.65 22.72 -0.02
CA THR A 126 6.10 22.53 -0.23
C THR A 126 6.72 21.83 0.96
N ASP A 127 6.47 22.30 2.18
CA ASP A 127 7.02 21.70 3.40
C ASP A 127 6.44 20.31 3.64
N PHE A 128 5.14 20.14 3.37
CA PHE A 128 4.43 18.87 3.47
C PHE A 128 5.04 17.81 2.54
N LEU A 129 5.22 18.12 1.26
CA LEU A 129 5.83 17.20 0.29
C LEU A 129 7.32 16.99 0.54
N GLY A 130 8.02 18.02 1.02
CA GLY A 130 9.42 17.93 1.44
C GLY A 130 9.59 16.89 2.55
N LEU A 131 8.75 16.93 3.58
CA LEU A 131 8.76 15.96 4.67
C LEU A 131 8.36 14.56 4.18
N PHE A 132 7.32 14.44 3.36
CA PHE A 132 6.86 13.17 2.78
C PHE A 132 7.99 12.45 2.03
N ARG A 133 8.71 13.20 1.20
CA ARG A 133 9.80 12.67 0.36
C ARG A 133 10.98 12.14 1.17
N THR A 134 11.18 12.59 2.40
CA THR A 134 12.27 12.07 3.26
C THR A 134 12.16 10.58 3.58
N SER A 135 10.95 10.00 3.45
CA SER A 135 10.68 8.58 3.62
C SER A 135 10.36 7.86 2.31
N THR A 136 9.64 8.48 1.38
CA THR A 136 9.02 7.74 0.28
C THR A 136 10.00 7.25 -0.79
N ASP A 137 11.14 7.92 -0.98
CA ASP A 137 12.16 7.44 -1.92
C ASP A 137 12.74 6.09 -1.46
N MET A 138 12.91 5.91 -0.14
CA MET A 138 13.38 4.66 0.46
C MET A 138 12.29 3.60 0.54
N LEU A 139 11.07 4.00 0.89
CA LEU A 139 9.90 3.12 0.88
C LEU A 139 9.69 2.52 -0.52
N TYR A 140 9.88 3.30 -1.57
CA TYR A 140 9.80 2.81 -2.95
C TYR A 140 10.88 1.76 -3.26
N SER A 141 12.13 1.98 -2.84
CA SER A 141 13.19 0.97 -2.98
C SER A 141 12.85 -0.30 -2.22
N HIS A 142 12.37 -0.18 -0.98
CA HIS A 142 11.92 -1.30 -0.17
C HIS A 142 10.84 -2.13 -0.89
N PHE A 143 9.83 -1.48 -1.49
CA PHE A 143 8.79 -2.19 -2.23
C PHE A 143 9.31 -3.06 -3.38
N ILE A 144 10.47 -2.72 -3.96
CA ILE A 144 11.11 -3.50 -5.01
C ILE A 144 11.96 -4.62 -4.40
N ASP A 145 12.79 -4.26 -3.42
CA ASP A 145 13.77 -5.17 -2.81
C ASP A 145 13.08 -6.35 -2.12
N GLU A 146 11.95 -6.10 -1.45
CA GLU A 146 11.23 -7.13 -0.71
C GLU A 146 10.70 -8.25 -1.62
N ILE A 147 10.22 -7.91 -2.83
CA ILE A 147 9.68 -8.88 -3.80
C ILE A 147 10.70 -9.97 -4.13
N LEU A 148 12.00 -9.62 -4.16
CA LEU A 148 13.08 -10.55 -4.46
C LEU A 148 13.19 -11.68 -3.42
N THR A 149 12.79 -11.42 -2.19
CA THR A 149 12.79 -12.44 -1.11
C THR A 149 11.66 -13.46 -1.25
N MET A 150 10.64 -13.15 -2.04
CA MET A 150 9.45 -13.96 -2.26
C MET A 150 9.40 -14.61 -3.65
N GLU A 151 10.49 -14.56 -4.42
CA GLU A 151 10.51 -15.17 -5.75
C GLU A 151 10.33 -16.70 -5.71
N SER A 152 9.57 -17.21 -6.67
CA SER A 152 9.32 -18.64 -6.89
C SER A 152 10.62 -19.47 -6.90
N SER A 153 11.72 -18.91 -7.44
CA SER A 153 13.03 -19.56 -7.51
C SER A 153 13.66 -19.81 -6.13
N THR A 154 13.37 -18.95 -5.16
CA THR A 154 13.78 -19.05 -3.76
C THR A 154 12.80 -19.95 -3.02
N LEU A 155 11.50 -19.67 -3.10
CA LEU A 155 10.48 -20.40 -2.35
C LEU A 155 10.48 -21.90 -2.65
N LYS A 156 10.61 -22.30 -3.93
CA LYS A 156 10.67 -23.72 -4.34
C LYS A 156 11.83 -24.52 -3.72
N LYS A 157 12.90 -23.84 -3.30
CA LYS A 157 14.06 -24.51 -2.68
C LYS A 157 13.84 -24.84 -1.21
N TYR A 158 13.01 -24.06 -0.52
CA TYR A 158 12.94 -24.07 0.95
C TYR A 158 11.54 -24.41 1.50
N PHE A 159 10.51 -24.34 0.67
CA PHE A 159 9.12 -24.57 1.06
C PHE A 159 8.46 -25.62 0.18
N SER A 160 7.59 -26.41 0.79
CA SER A 160 6.54 -27.14 0.08
C SER A 160 5.31 -26.25 -0.14
N GLU A 161 4.45 -26.63 -1.10
CA GLU A 161 3.19 -25.92 -1.36
C GLU A 161 2.29 -25.86 -0.13
N ALA A 162 2.25 -26.94 0.66
CA ALA A 162 1.43 -27.01 1.86
C ALA A 162 1.88 -26.00 2.94
N GLU A 163 3.20 -25.81 3.09
CA GLU A 163 3.76 -24.83 4.03
C GLU A 163 3.47 -23.40 3.59
N LEU A 164 3.60 -23.12 2.29
CA LEU A 164 3.22 -21.82 1.73
C LEU A 164 1.71 -21.57 1.93
N GLN A 165 0.86 -22.56 1.71
CA GLN A 165 -0.58 -22.43 1.93
C GLN A 165 -0.91 -22.17 3.41
N GLU A 166 -0.15 -22.73 4.34
CA GLU A 166 -0.30 -22.43 5.77
C GLU A 166 0.09 -20.99 6.09
N ILE A 167 1.16 -20.47 5.47
CA ILE A 167 1.57 -19.07 5.60
C ILE A 167 0.48 -18.15 5.06
N GLU A 168 -0.09 -18.47 3.91
CA GLU A 168 -1.21 -17.74 3.32
C GLU A 168 -2.43 -17.65 4.25
N ASN A 169 -2.82 -18.78 4.84
CA ASN A 169 -3.91 -18.80 5.81
C ASN A 169 -3.61 -17.93 7.06
N LYS A 170 -2.35 -17.87 7.48
CA LYS A 170 -1.91 -17.00 8.60
C LYS A 170 -1.96 -15.52 8.22
N ILE A 171 -1.52 -15.17 7.00
CA ILE A 171 -1.61 -13.81 6.47
C ILE A 171 -3.07 -13.37 6.42
N ASP A 172 -3.96 -14.19 5.83
CA ASP A 172 -5.38 -13.87 5.73
C ASP A 172 -6.03 -13.70 7.11
N LYS A 173 -5.71 -14.58 8.05
CA LYS A 173 -6.20 -14.48 9.43
C LYS A 173 -5.68 -13.20 10.10
N LYS A 174 -4.39 -12.89 9.97
CA LYS A 174 -3.80 -11.71 10.57
C LYS A 174 -4.38 -10.43 9.98
N ALA A 175 -4.55 -10.39 8.65
CA ALA A 175 -5.24 -9.30 7.97
C ALA A 175 -6.66 -9.13 8.49
N GLN A 176 -7.43 -10.19 8.69
CA GLN A 176 -8.77 -10.09 9.29
C GLN A 176 -8.76 -9.58 10.74
N GLU A 177 -7.73 -9.91 11.51
CA GLU A 177 -7.60 -9.48 12.91
C GLU A 177 -7.24 -7.99 13.04
N ILE A 178 -6.36 -7.48 12.18
CA ILE A 178 -5.80 -6.14 12.35
C ILE A 178 -6.27 -5.13 11.32
N ALA A 179 -6.64 -5.56 10.11
CA ALA A 179 -7.06 -4.63 9.06
C ALA A 179 -8.36 -3.97 9.52
N LEU A 180 -8.27 -2.68 9.79
CA LEU A 180 -9.44 -1.92 10.14
C LEU A 180 -10.33 -1.86 8.91
N LEU A 181 -11.59 -2.26 9.07
CA LEU A 181 -12.61 -2.12 8.02
C LEU A 181 -12.65 -0.69 7.45
N TRP A 182 -12.29 0.30 8.28
CA TRP A 182 -12.14 1.72 7.95
C TRP A 182 -11.03 2.04 6.93
N ASN A 183 -10.02 1.18 6.79
CA ASN A 183 -8.92 1.34 5.84
C ASN A 183 -9.21 0.68 4.48
N THR A 184 -10.19 -0.23 4.41
CA THR A 184 -10.61 -0.88 3.16
C THR A 184 -10.92 0.11 2.02
N PRO A 185 -11.59 1.25 2.25
CA PRO A 185 -11.80 2.25 1.21
C PRO A 185 -10.51 2.77 0.56
N LEU A 186 -9.40 2.94 1.31
CA LEU A 186 -8.12 3.39 0.76
C LEU A 186 -7.61 2.39 -0.28
N ILE A 187 -7.67 1.11 0.07
CA ILE A 187 -7.29 0.00 -0.81
C ILE A 187 -8.13 0.06 -2.09
N LEU A 188 -9.45 0.24 -1.99
CA LEU A 188 -10.32 0.34 -3.17
C LEU A 188 -9.99 1.53 -4.08
N VAL A 189 -9.83 2.73 -3.53
CA VAL A 189 -9.59 3.94 -4.36
C VAL A 189 -8.17 4.06 -4.89
N ASN A 190 -7.30 3.10 -4.60
CA ASN A 190 -5.96 3.01 -5.18
C ASN A 190 -5.70 1.66 -5.87
N SER A 191 -6.74 0.83 -6.02
CA SER A 191 -6.69 -0.41 -6.80
C SER A 191 -7.18 -0.16 -8.21
N ASP A 192 -6.37 -0.51 -9.22
CA ASP A 192 -6.72 -0.40 -10.63
C ASP A 192 -6.93 -1.79 -11.23
N LEU A 193 -8.19 -2.16 -11.47
CA LEU A 193 -8.54 -3.46 -12.05
C LEU A 193 -8.08 -3.63 -13.50
N SER A 194 -7.72 -2.55 -14.20
CA SER A 194 -7.12 -2.67 -15.54
C SER A 194 -5.66 -3.12 -15.47
N PHE A 195 -5.00 -2.90 -14.34
CA PHE A 195 -3.62 -3.32 -14.09
C PHE A 195 -3.57 -4.68 -13.37
N ASN A 196 -4.29 -4.83 -12.25
CA ASN A 196 -4.38 -6.07 -11.48
C ASN A 196 -5.85 -6.49 -11.31
N SER A 197 -6.42 -7.16 -12.31
CA SER A 197 -7.87 -7.49 -12.36
C SER A 197 -8.37 -8.45 -11.26
N TRP A 198 -7.47 -9.12 -10.57
CA TRP A 198 -7.75 -10.14 -9.56
C TRP A 198 -7.46 -9.68 -8.12
N PHE A 199 -6.81 -8.52 -7.95
CA PHE A 199 -6.38 -7.99 -6.66
C PHE A 199 -7.03 -6.62 -6.42
N PRO A 200 -7.47 -6.30 -5.19
CA PRO A 200 -7.40 -7.10 -3.95
C PRO A 200 -8.55 -8.11 -3.84
N PRO A 201 -8.33 -9.30 -3.24
CA PRO A 201 -9.33 -10.35 -3.11
C PRO A 201 -10.29 -10.11 -1.93
N ILE A 202 -10.88 -8.90 -1.86
CA ILE A 202 -11.76 -8.51 -0.75
C ILE A 202 -13.14 -9.17 -0.91
N PRO A 203 -13.68 -9.83 0.13
CA PRO A 203 -15.02 -10.43 0.07
C PRO A 203 -16.11 -9.43 -0.36
N ALA A 204 -17.07 -9.89 -1.16
CA ALA A 204 -18.11 -9.04 -1.72
C ALA A 204 -18.94 -8.27 -0.66
N PRO A 205 -19.33 -8.88 0.49
CA PRO A 205 -20.03 -8.15 1.54
C PRO A 205 -19.20 -7.01 2.16
N ILE A 206 -17.89 -7.23 2.37
CA ILE A 206 -16.98 -6.20 2.89
C ILE A 206 -16.84 -5.07 1.87
N THR A 207 -16.64 -5.42 0.59
CA THR A 207 -16.58 -4.46 -0.52
C THR A 207 -17.86 -3.63 -0.62
N PHE A 208 -19.03 -4.25 -0.44
CA PHE A 208 -20.32 -3.54 -0.43
C PHE A 208 -20.41 -2.52 0.72
N VAL A 209 -20.10 -2.95 1.95
CA VAL A 209 -20.10 -2.07 3.13
C VAL A 209 -19.11 -0.91 2.95
N ALA A 210 -17.90 -1.19 2.47
CA ALA A 210 -16.91 -0.16 2.20
C ALA A 210 -17.45 0.88 1.20
N ARG A 211 -17.95 0.43 0.04
CA ARG A 211 -18.43 1.32 -1.05
C ARG A 211 -19.65 2.15 -0.71
N HIS A 212 -20.59 1.58 0.05
CA HIS A 212 -21.93 2.16 0.20
C HIS A 212 -22.19 2.71 1.61
N VAL A 213 -21.39 2.34 2.61
CA VAL A 213 -21.52 2.83 3.98
C VAL A 213 -20.32 3.69 4.35
N LEU A 214 -19.12 3.09 4.39
CA LEU A 214 -17.93 3.78 4.90
C LEU A 214 -17.51 4.93 4.00
N MET A 215 -17.47 4.71 2.69
CA MET A 215 -17.08 5.74 1.74
C MET A 215 -18.04 6.93 1.74
N ASN A 216 -19.35 6.67 1.87
CA ASN A 216 -20.34 7.73 1.98
C ASN A 216 -20.24 8.48 3.31
N PHE A 217 -19.95 7.78 4.42
CA PHE A 217 -19.79 8.37 5.75
C PHE A 217 -18.51 9.22 5.87
N MET A 218 -17.40 8.74 5.33
CA MET A 218 -16.09 9.41 5.39
C MET A 218 -15.92 10.49 4.30
N GLY A 219 -16.82 10.50 3.31
CA GLY A 219 -17.04 11.61 2.39
C GLY A 219 -15.89 11.87 1.44
N ASP A 220 -15.56 13.15 1.26
CA ASP A 220 -14.72 13.64 0.17
C ASP A 220 -13.25 13.21 0.23
N MET A 221 -12.79 12.64 1.36
CA MET A 221 -11.39 12.18 1.48
C MET A 221 -11.03 11.10 0.45
N TRP A 222 -12.01 10.36 -0.07
CA TRP A 222 -11.76 9.33 -1.08
C TRP A 222 -11.56 9.88 -2.50
N ASN A 223 -11.83 11.17 -2.71
CA ASN A 223 -11.62 11.81 -4.01
C ASN A 223 -10.14 11.90 -4.37
N TYR A 224 -9.22 11.76 -3.41
CA TYR A 224 -7.77 11.82 -3.62
C TYR A 224 -7.12 10.48 -3.99
N GLY A 225 -7.87 9.37 -4.01
CA GLY A 225 -7.40 8.11 -4.58
C GLY A 225 -7.31 8.19 -6.10
N GLN A 226 -6.44 7.40 -6.72
CA GLN A 226 -6.29 7.40 -8.19
C GLN A 226 -7.44 6.70 -8.93
N CYS A 227 -8.19 5.87 -8.23
CA CYS A 227 -9.29 5.08 -8.75
C CYS A 227 -10.62 5.49 -8.12
N ASP A 228 -11.73 5.23 -8.81
CA ASP A 228 -13.06 5.36 -8.23
C ASP A 228 -13.35 4.22 -7.24
N LYS A 229 -14.51 4.28 -6.57
CA LYS A 229 -14.94 3.23 -5.63
C LYS A 229 -15.15 1.85 -6.28
N TYR A 230 -15.17 1.77 -7.61
CA TYR A 230 -15.26 0.54 -8.38
C TYR A 230 -13.90 0.09 -8.92
N MET A 231 -12.80 0.66 -8.41
CA MET A 231 -11.42 0.30 -8.75
C MET A 231 -11.10 0.56 -10.23
N ARG A 232 -11.69 1.61 -10.80
CA ARG A 232 -11.40 2.09 -12.16
C ARG A 232 -10.51 3.32 -12.06
N LEU A 233 -9.37 3.31 -12.77
CA LEU A 233 -8.47 4.45 -12.85
C LEU A 233 -9.22 5.69 -13.38
N LYS A 234 -9.13 6.80 -12.65
CA LYS A 234 -9.75 8.07 -13.08
C LYS A 234 -8.96 8.69 -14.22
N ASP A 235 -9.64 9.43 -15.08
CA ASP A 235 -9.08 9.96 -16.33
C ASP A 235 -7.87 10.88 -16.09
N GLU A 236 -7.85 11.65 -15.00
CA GLU A 236 -6.73 12.53 -14.68
C GLU A 236 -5.42 11.78 -14.37
N PHE A 237 -5.49 10.48 -14.05
CA PHE A 237 -4.31 9.64 -13.76
C PHE A 237 -3.83 8.80 -14.94
N LYS A 238 -4.58 8.72 -16.06
CA LYS A 238 -4.19 7.86 -17.20
C LYS A 238 -2.86 8.28 -17.83
N GLN A 239 -2.64 9.58 -17.98
CA GLN A 239 -1.40 10.13 -18.54
C GLN A 239 -0.15 9.78 -17.70
N MET A 240 -0.30 9.49 -16.40
CA MET A 240 0.83 9.08 -15.55
C MET A 240 1.41 7.74 -15.95
N TYR A 241 0.58 6.88 -16.55
CA TYR A 241 0.89 5.49 -16.85
C TYR A 241 0.95 5.20 -18.35
N GLY A 242 0.88 6.24 -19.19
CA GLY A 242 0.88 6.10 -20.66
C GLY A 242 -0.38 5.44 -21.22
N LEU A 243 -1.52 5.59 -20.52
CA LEU A 243 -2.84 5.06 -20.87
C LEU A 243 -3.76 6.13 -21.47
#